data_AF-A0A845RCY0-F1
#
_entry.id   AF-A0A845RCY0-F1
#
_cell.length_a   1.000
_cell.length_b   1.000
_cell.length_c   1.000
_cell.angle_alpha   90.00
_cell.angle_beta   90.00
_cell.angle_gamma   90.00
#
_symmetry.space_group_name_H-M   'P 1'
#
loop_
_entity.id
_entity.type
_entity.pdbx_description
1 polymer ?
#
loop_
_entity_poly.entity_id
_entity_poly.type
_entity_poly.pdbx_seq_one_letter_code
_entity_poly.pdbx_strand_id
1 'polypeptide(L)'
;MVFCYNAQRLAVQHLQETSVLFNSVVPRLEERSMLEVAVRIYNRLRSFQEDNRLDRLLAIAEDGVIDDQERPEFEAIIADLRQIIQSGLELDVFCSDGSTCEGKEGDV
;
A
#
# COMPACT_ATOMS: atom_id res chain seq x y z
N MET A 1 -13.30 -18.00 22.25
CA MET A 1 -12.25 -17.32 23.04
C MET A 1 -12.08 -15.86 22.63
N VAL A 2 -11.78 -15.53 21.37
CA VAL A 2 -11.45 -14.15 20.93
C VAL A 2 -12.55 -13.11 21.22
N PHE A 3 -13.82 -13.43 20.95
CA PHE A 3 -14.96 -12.54 21.23
C PHE A 3 -15.22 -12.34 22.72
N CYS A 4 -15.01 -13.37 23.55
CA CYS A 4 -15.30 -13.33 24.98
C CYS A 4 -14.29 -12.47 25.75
N TYR A 5 -13.04 -12.38 25.26
CA TYR A 5 -11.96 -11.62 25.88
C TYR A 5 -11.65 -10.29 25.19
N ASN A 6 -12.47 -9.86 24.22
CA ASN A 6 -12.23 -8.67 23.41
C ASN A 6 -10.78 -8.61 22.87
N ALA A 7 -10.30 -9.76 22.39
CA ALA A 7 -8.90 -9.98 22.03
C ALA A 7 -8.69 -10.00 20.50
N GLN A 8 -9.50 -9.27 19.74
CA GLN A 8 -9.49 -9.27 18.27
C GLN A 8 -8.13 -8.86 17.71
N ARG A 9 -7.43 -7.93 18.38
CA ARG A 9 -6.07 -7.52 18.01
C ARG A 9 -5.08 -8.70 17.98
N LEU A 10 -5.19 -9.62 18.95
CA LEU A 10 -4.30 -10.79 19.01
C LEU A 10 -4.58 -11.77 17.88
N ALA A 11 -5.84 -11.92 17.47
CA ALA A 11 -6.18 -12.74 16.31
C ALA A 11 -5.60 -12.16 15.01
N VAL A 12 -5.67 -10.84 14.83
CA VAL A 12 -5.08 -10.14 13.68
C VAL A 12 -3.55 -10.26 13.70
N GLN A 13 -2.91 -10.05 14.86
CA GLN A 13 -1.46 -10.19 15.00
C GLN A 13 -1.01 -11.62 14.69
N HIS A 14 -1.71 -12.63 15.20
CA HIS A 14 -1.40 -14.03 14.89
C HIS A 14 -1.51 -14.29 13.39
N LEU A 15 -2.57 -13.80 12.73
CA LEU A 15 -2.73 -13.93 11.28
C LEU A 15 -1.61 -13.22 10.50
N GLN A 16 -1.15 -12.05 10.96
CA GLN A 16 0.00 -11.36 10.37
C GLN A 16 1.30 -12.17 10.47
N GLU A 17 1.51 -12.86 11.60
CA GLU A 17 2.71 -13.64 11.87
C GLU A 17 2.69 -15.02 11.19
N THR A 18 1.53 -15.68 11.10
CA THR A 18 1.43 -17.06 10.62
C THR A 18 0.90 -17.21 9.20
N SER A 19 0.21 -16.20 8.65
CA SER A 19 -0.44 -16.32 7.34
C SER A 19 0.32 -15.55 6.25
N VAL A 20 0.84 -16.30 5.27
CA VAL A 20 1.41 -15.74 4.05
C VAL A 20 0.35 -15.00 3.23
N LEU A 21 -0.89 -15.52 3.21
CA LEU A 21 -1.99 -14.91 2.47
C LEU A 21 -2.35 -13.54 3.04
N PHE A 22 -2.34 -13.38 4.37
CA PHE A 22 -2.60 -12.08 5.00
C PHE A 22 -1.58 -11.03 4.54
N ASN A 23 -0.30 -11.38 4.56
CA ASN A 23 0.79 -10.49 4.14
C ASN A 23 0.78 -10.18 2.63
N SER A 24 0.18 -11.04 1.80
CA SER A 24 0.02 -10.78 0.36
C SER A 24 -1.11 -9.81 0.01
N VAL A 25 -2.13 -9.72 0.86
CA VAL A 25 -3.35 -8.94 0.59
C VAL A 25 -3.34 -7.63 1.36
N VAL A 26 -2.96 -7.66 2.64
CA VAL A 26 -2.99 -6.48 3.52
C VAL A 26 -1.59 -5.86 3.56
N PRO A 27 -1.41 -4.64 3.01
CA PRO A 27 -0.13 -3.96 3.07
C PRO A 27 0.14 -3.48 4.50
N ARG A 28 1.42 -3.42 4.88
CA ARG A 28 1.83 -2.80 6.14
C ARG A 28 1.79 -1.28 5.98
N LEU A 29 1.03 -0.60 6.81
CA LEU A 29 0.89 0.85 6.76
C LEU A 29 1.80 1.49 7.81
N GLU A 30 2.39 2.64 7.49
CA GLU A 30 3.19 3.44 8.41
C GLU A 30 2.54 4.79 8.67
N GLU A 31 2.55 5.23 9.93
CA GLU A 31 2.04 6.54 10.32
C GLU A 31 2.98 7.64 9.82
N ARG A 32 2.43 8.59 9.06
CA ARG A 32 3.16 9.67 8.38
C ARG A 32 2.32 10.94 8.35
N SER A 33 2.99 12.08 8.15
CA SER A 33 2.27 13.36 7.99
C SER A 33 1.51 13.41 6.65
N MET A 34 0.37 14.12 6.62
CA MET A 34 -0.46 14.26 5.42
C MET A 34 0.33 14.78 4.21
N LEU A 35 1.18 15.79 4.42
CA LEU A 35 2.01 16.35 3.35
C LEU A 35 3.01 15.34 2.81
N GLU A 36 3.63 14.55 3.69
CA GLU A 36 4.58 13.52 3.28
C GLU A 36 3.90 12.41 2.46
N VAL A 37 2.71 11.96 2.89
CA VAL A 37 1.92 10.97 2.17
C VAL A 37 1.51 11.51 0.79
N ALA A 38 1.02 12.75 0.71
CA ALA A 38 0.63 13.39 -0.54
C ALA A 38 1.80 13.49 -1.53
N VAL A 39 2.98 13.94 -1.07
CA VAL A 39 4.19 14.02 -1.90
C VAL A 39 4.62 12.64 -2.37
N ARG A 40 4.53 11.62 -1.51
CA ARG A 40 4.88 10.25 -1.87
C ARG A 40 3.94 9.67 -2.93
N ILE A 41 2.63 9.87 -2.80
CA ILE A 41 1.65 9.47 -3.82
C ILE A 41 2.00 10.13 -5.15
N TYR A 42 2.25 11.46 -5.14
CA TYR A 42 2.61 12.19 -6.34
C TYR A 42 3.89 11.66 -7.00
N ASN A 43 4.96 11.46 -6.23
CA ASN A 43 6.22 10.96 -6.75
C ASN A 43 6.09 9.55 -7.33
N ARG A 44 5.33 8.67 -6.67
CA ARG A 44 5.08 7.29 -7.16
C ARG A 44 4.24 7.28 -8.42
N LEU A 45 3.20 8.11 -8.48
CA LEU A 45 2.37 8.24 -9.68
C LEU A 45 3.18 8.81 -10.86
N ARG A 46 4.06 9.78 -10.58
CA ARG A 46 4.95 10.36 -11.58
C ARG A 46 5.95 9.34 -12.11
N SER A 47 6.65 8.60 -11.25
CA SER A 47 7.59 7.55 -11.70
C SER A 47 6.88 6.48 -12.52
N PHE A 48 5.65 6.13 -12.13
CA PHE A 48 4.84 5.16 -12.84
C PHE A 48 4.45 5.61 -14.27
N GLN A 49 4.24 6.92 -14.46
CA GLN A 49 4.03 7.52 -15.78
C GLN A 49 5.32 7.64 -16.59
N GLU A 50 6.42 8.12 -15.99
CA GLU A 50 7.70 8.33 -16.67
C GLU A 50 8.29 7.01 -17.22
N ASP A 51 8.08 5.90 -16.52
CA ASP A 51 8.54 4.58 -16.95
C ASP A 51 7.67 3.95 -18.08
N ASN A 52 6.61 4.63 -18.54
CA ASN A 52 5.59 4.09 -19.46
C ASN A 52 5.03 2.71 -19.01
N ARG A 53 4.99 2.47 -17.69
CA ARG A 53 4.54 1.18 -17.14
C ARG A 53 3.07 0.90 -17.44
N LEU A 54 2.25 1.95 -17.54
CA LEU A 54 0.87 1.82 -17.98
C LEU A 54 0.76 1.30 -19.41
N ASP A 55 1.53 1.85 -20.34
CA ASP A 55 1.49 1.41 -21.73
C ASP A 55 2.01 -0.02 -21.88
N ARG A 56 3.05 -0.39 -21.10
CA ARG A 56 3.53 -1.77 -21.00
C ARG A 56 2.48 -2.72 -20.45
N LEU A 57 1.79 -2.33 -19.37
CA LEU A 57 0.71 -3.12 -18.80
C LEU A 57 -0.43 -3.34 -19.79
N LEU A 58 -0.79 -2.30 -20.55
CA LEU A 58 -1.82 -2.40 -21.60
C LEU A 58 -1.39 -3.32 -22.74
N ALA A 59 -0.11 -3.27 -23.14
CA ALA A 59 0.44 -4.16 -24.15
C ALA A 59 0.44 -5.63 -23.69
N ILE A 60 0.86 -5.91 -22.45
CA ILE A 60 0.81 -7.27 -21.86
C ILE A 60 -0.63 -7.76 -21.72
N ALA A 61 -1.58 -6.86 -21.47
CA ALA A 61 -2.99 -7.22 -21.31
C ALA A 61 -3.73 -7.43 -22.66
N GLU A 62 -3.12 -7.11 -23.81
CA GLU A 62 -3.78 -7.09 -25.11
C GLU A 62 -4.26 -8.48 -25.56
N ASP A 63 -3.48 -9.52 -25.28
CA ASP A 63 -3.81 -10.91 -25.62
C ASP A 63 -4.57 -11.65 -24.50
N GLY A 64 -4.66 -11.04 -23.31
CA GLY A 64 -5.30 -11.59 -22.12
C GLY A 64 -4.56 -12.75 -21.46
N VAL A 65 -3.33 -13.06 -21.87
CA VAL A 65 -2.56 -14.20 -21.35
C VAL A 65 -1.14 -13.75 -20.99
N ILE A 66 -0.85 -13.65 -19.69
CA ILE A 66 0.49 -13.32 -19.21
C ILE A 66 1.40 -14.54 -19.37
N ASP A 67 2.32 -14.48 -20.33
CA ASP A 67 3.29 -15.54 -20.57
C ASP A 67 4.43 -15.55 -19.52
N ASP A 68 5.29 -16.58 -19.54
CA ASP A 68 6.38 -16.71 -18.55
C ASP A 68 7.52 -15.68 -18.75
N GLN A 69 7.60 -15.01 -19.90
CA GLN A 69 8.56 -13.92 -20.16
C GLN A 69 8.04 -12.56 -19.68
N GLU A 70 6.73 -12.34 -19.78
CA GLU A 70 6.03 -11.12 -19.38
C GLU A 70 5.70 -11.10 -17.89
N ARG A 71 5.49 -12.28 -17.28
CA ARG A 71 5.19 -12.41 -15.85
C ARG A 71 6.12 -11.60 -14.93
N PRO A 72 7.47 -11.59 -15.09
CA PRO A 72 8.33 -10.76 -14.25
C PRO A 72 8.12 -9.24 -14.46
N GLU A 73 7.86 -8.79 -15.68
CA GLU A 73 7.56 -7.38 -15.97
C GLU A 73 6.21 -6.98 -15.37
N PHE A 74 5.19 -7.81 -15.57
CA PHE A 74 3.86 -7.64 -14.98
C PHE A 74 3.91 -7.57 -13.45
N GLU A 75 4.62 -8.51 -12.81
CA GLU A 75 4.77 -8.53 -11.35
C GLU A 75 5.46 -7.25 -10.84
N ALA A 76 6.46 -6.74 -11.55
CA ALA A 76 7.12 -5.47 -11.21
C ALA A 76 6.16 -4.27 -11.32
N ILE A 77 5.33 -4.22 -12.35
CA ILE A 77 4.30 -3.17 -12.53
C ILE A 77 3.25 -3.25 -11.41
N ILE A 78 2.78 -4.45 -11.08
CA ILE A 78 1.81 -4.67 -9.99
C ILE A 78 2.42 -4.32 -8.63
N ALA A 79 3.71 -4.61 -8.41
CA ALA A 79 4.40 -4.22 -7.18
C ALA A 79 4.42 -2.70 -6.99
N ASP A 80 4.66 -1.94 -8.05
CA ASP A 80 4.60 -0.47 -8.02
C ASP A 80 3.18 0.05 -7.76
N LEU A 81 2.17 -0.54 -8.41
CA LEU A 81 0.77 -0.19 -8.15
C LEU A 81 0.38 -0.47 -6.69
N ARG A 82 0.82 -1.60 -6.12
CA ARG A 82 0.60 -1.92 -4.70
C ARG A 82 1.22 -0.88 -3.77
N GLN A 83 2.38 -0.33 -4.13
CA GLN A 83 2.98 0.76 -3.37
C GLN A 83 2.13 2.05 -3.43
N ILE A 84 1.56 2.40 -4.58
CA ILE A 84 0.65 3.55 -4.69
C ILE A 84 -0.58 3.34 -3.80
N ILE A 85 -1.19 2.15 -3.86
CA ILE A 85 -2.36 1.79 -3.04
C ILE A 85 -2.02 1.84 -1.55
N GLN A 86 -0.85 1.33 -1.15
CA GLN A 86 -0.37 1.40 0.23
C GLN A 86 -0.33 2.85 0.73
N SER A 87 0.23 3.79 -0.05
CA SER A 87 0.23 5.21 0.35
C SER A 87 -1.16 5.84 0.37
N GLY A 88 -2.07 5.41 -0.52
CA GLY A 88 -3.47 5.81 -0.44
C GLY A 88 -4.17 5.32 0.83
N LEU A 89 -3.89 4.08 1.24
CA LEU A 89 -4.40 3.52 2.51
C LEU A 89 -3.78 4.18 3.73
N GLU A 90 -2.50 4.56 3.69
CA GLU A 90 -1.86 5.38 4.74
C GLU A 90 -2.60 6.70 4.92
N LEU A 91 -2.97 7.37 3.81
CA LEU A 91 -3.74 8.60 3.84
C LEU A 91 -5.12 8.39 4.49
N ASP A 92 -5.84 7.33 4.10
CA ASP A 92 -7.18 7.07 4.62
C ASP A 92 -7.18 6.64 6.09
N VAL A 93 -6.21 5.82 6.51
CA VAL A 93 -6.15 5.31 7.88
C VAL A 93 -5.63 6.35 8.87
N PHE A 94 -4.63 7.15 8.49
CA PHE A 94 -3.95 8.06 9.42
C PHE A 94 -4.30 9.54 9.22
N CYS A 95 -4.85 9.94 8.06
CA CYS A 95 -5.14 11.34 7.73
C CYS A 95 -6.62 11.61 7.41
N SER A 96 -7.53 10.64 7.55
CA SER A 96 -8.97 10.85 7.30
C SER A 96 -9.66 11.71 8.37
N ASP A 97 -9.11 11.74 9.58
CA ASP A 97 -9.52 12.68 10.60
C ASP A 97 -8.83 14.02 10.34
N GLY A 98 -9.59 15.03 9.89
CA GLY A 98 -9.11 16.40 9.67
C GLY A 98 -8.61 17.13 10.93
N SER A 99 -8.21 16.40 11.97
CA SER A 99 -7.70 16.91 13.24
C SER A 99 -6.25 16.47 13.43
N THR A 100 -5.40 17.48 13.55
CA THR A 100 -4.05 17.44 14.16
C THR A 100 -2.90 17.07 13.21
N CYS A 101 -2.75 17.88 12.17
CA CYS A 101 -1.41 18.38 11.81
C CYS A 101 -1.00 19.55 12.73
N GLU A 102 -1.19 19.44 14.05
CA GLU A 102 -0.42 20.26 14.98
C GLU A 102 0.81 19.43 15.33
N GLY A 103 1.97 19.89 14.85
CA GLY A 103 3.22 19.47 15.42
C GLY A 103 3.15 19.71 16.91
N LYS A 104 3.42 18.68 17.72
CA LYS A 104 3.75 18.87 19.13
C LYS A 104 5.04 19.69 19.19
N GLU A 105 4.87 21.00 19.27
CA GLU A 105 5.81 21.89 19.94
C GLU A 105 5.92 21.43 21.41
N GLY A 106 7.14 21.12 21.83
CA GLY A 106 7.56 21.12 23.24
C GLY A 106 7.55 19.79 23.99
N ASP A 107 8.74 19.20 24.16
CA ASP A 107 9.28 18.95 25.51
C ASP A 107 10.82 18.82 25.45
N VAL A 108 11.54 19.93 25.67
CA VAL A 108 12.70 20.19 26.56
C VAL A 108 13.10 21.65 26.42
#